data_AF-A0A6P1ZZB7-F1
#
_entry.id   AF-A0A6P1ZZB7-F1
#
_cell.length_a   1.000
_cell.length_b   1.000
_cell.length_c   1.000
_cell.angle_alpha   90.00
_cell.angle_beta   90.00
_cell.angle_gamma   90.00
#
_symmetry.space_group_name_H-M   'P 1'
#
loop_
_entity.id
_entity.type
_entity.pdbx_description
1 polymer ?
#
loop_
_entity_poly.entity_id
_entity_poly.type
_entity_poly.pdbx_seq_one_letter_code
_entity_poly.pdbx_strand_id
1 'polypeptide(L)' 'MITIYTDNLILHSILNHAKTSSDEQKVLLTGNSKDFGTKEIKQILGAAEIQKYFASTKDFLG' A
#
# COMPACT_ATOMS: atom_id res chain seq x y z
N MET A 1 17.81 11.20 -8.72
CA MET A 1 16.66 10.36 -9.16
C MET A 1 17.01 8.93 -8.85
N ILE A 2 16.31 8.30 -7.91
CA ILE A 2 16.53 6.88 -7.60
C ILE A 2 15.59 6.08 -8.50
N THR A 3 16.17 5.44 -9.50
CA THR A 3 15.48 4.52 -10.41
C THR A 3 15.68 3.10 -9.86
N ILE A 4 14.66 2.54 -9.23
CA ILE A 4 14.55 1.11 -8.91
C ILE A 4 13.34 0.57 -9.67
N TYR A 5 13.61 0.02 -10.85
CA TYR A 5 12.62 -0.37 -11.85
C TYR A 5 11.94 -1.73 -11.53
N THR A 6 12.35 -2.44 -10.47
CA THR A 6 11.93 -3.84 -10.29
C THR A 6 11.18 -4.11 -8.97
N ASP A 7 11.40 -3.35 -7.90
CA ASP A 7 10.67 -3.55 -6.62
C ASP A 7 9.29 -2.86 -6.57
N ASN A 8 9.00 -1.98 -7.52
CA ASN A 8 7.75 -1.22 -7.49
C ASN A 8 6.59 -1.86 -8.26
N LEU A 9 6.74 -3.06 -8.86
CA LEU A 9 5.62 -3.66 -9.60
C LEU A 9 4.43 -3.91 -8.68
N ILE A 10 4.66 -4.50 -7.50
CA ILE A 10 3.59 -4.76 -6.52
C ILE A 10 2.95 -3.46 -6.05
N LEU A 11 3.77 -2.44 -5.74
CA LEU A 11 3.27 -1.12 -5.33
C LEU A 11 2.44 -0.48 -6.45
N HIS A 12 2.94 -0.44 -7.69
CA HIS A 12 2.21 0.13 -8.82
C HIS A 12 0.92 -0.63 -9.12
N SER A 13 0.91 -1.96 -9.01
CA SER A 13 -0.31 -2.75 -9.15
C SER A 13 -1.35 -2.39 -8.08
N ILE A 14 -0.93 -2.25 -6.82
CA ILE A 14 -1.80 -1.83 -5.71
C ILE A 14 -2.37 -0.43 -5.99
N LEU A 15 -1.52 0.54 -6.36
CA LEU A 15 -1.94 1.92 -6.61
C LEU A 15 -2.84 2.02 -7.83
N ASN A 16 -2.56 1.25 -8.88
CA ASN A 16 -3.40 1.22 -10.09
C ASN A 16 -4.79 0.68 -9.76
N HIS A 17 -4.85 -0.44 -9.04
CA HIS A 17 -6.12 -1.01 -8.59
C HIS A 17 -6.91 -0.05 -7.69
N ALA A 18 -6.22 0.65 -6.78
CA ALA A 18 -6.86 1.61 -5.89
C ALA A 18 -7.57 2.73 -6.66
N LYS A 19 -6.94 3.23 -7.74
CA LYS A 19 -7.48 4.29 -8.61
C LYS A 19 -8.66 3.84 -9.47
N THR A 20 -8.67 2.59 -9.92
CA THR A 20 -9.74 2.08 -10.81
C THR A 20 -11.03 1.76 -10.07
N SER A 21 -11.01 1.69 -8.74
CA SER A 21 -12.12 1.25 -7.91
C SER A 21 -12.49 2.30 -6.86
N SER A 22 -12.61 3.58 -7.24
CA SER A 22 -12.70 4.72 -6.31
C SER A 22 -13.83 4.67 -5.29
N ASP A 23 -14.90 3.92 -5.56
CA ASP A 23 -16.10 3.90 -4.70
C ASP A 23 -15.96 3.01 -3.44
N GLU A 24 -14.85 2.26 -3.33
CA GLU A 24 -14.63 1.32 -2.23
C GLU A 24 -13.56 1.83 -1.25
N GLN A 25 -13.84 1.68 0.05
CA GLN A 25 -12.84 1.89 1.09
C GLN A 25 -11.79 0.77 1.01
N LYS A 26 -10.53 1.17 0.83
CA LYS A 26 -9.42 0.22 0.66
C LYS A 26 -8.48 0.23 1.85
N VAL A 27 -7.98 -0.96 2.18
CA VAL A 27 -6.94 -1.18 3.19
C VAL A 27 -5.85 -2.06 2.59
N LEU A 28 -4.60 -1.81 2.99
CA LEU A 28 -3.49 -2.68 2.62
C LEU A 28 -3.15 -3.57 3.82
N LEU A 29 -3.25 -4.89 3.62
CA LEU A 29 -2.76 -5.90 4.54
C LEU A 29 -1.54 -6.58 3.88
N THR A 30 -0.37 -6.45 4.48
CA THR A 30 0.85 -7.07 3.94
C THR A 30 1.81 -7.47 5.04
N GLY A 31 2.37 -8.68 4.92
CA GLY A 31 3.47 -9.13 5.76
C GLY A 31 4.80 -8.46 5.43
N ASN A 32 4.89 -7.75 4.30
CA ASN A 32 6.10 -7.04 3.88
C ASN A 32 6.22 -5.66 4.55
N SER A 33 6.24 -5.67 5.87
CA SER A 33 6.17 -4.44 6.68
C SER A 33 7.43 -3.61 6.69
N LYS A 34 8.57 -4.19 6.30
CA LYS A 34 9.83 -3.45 6.17
C LYS A 34 9.77 -2.45 5.02
N ASP A 35 9.17 -2.84 3.89
CA ASP A 35 9.11 -2.00 2.70
C ASP A 35 7.88 -1.08 2.75
N PHE A 36 6.70 -1.65 3.05
CA PHE A 36 5.43 -0.92 3.05
C PHE A 36 5.14 -0.17 4.37
N GLY A 37 5.90 -0.44 5.42
CA GLY A 37 5.79 0.26 6.69
C GLY A 37 6.51 1.61 6.72
N THR A 38 7.36 1.89 5.72
CA THR A 38 8.12 3.14 5.62
C THR A 38 7.20 4.35 5.48
N LYS A 39 7.68 5.51 5.95
CA LYS A 39 6.92 6.77 5.88
C LYS A 39 6.57 7.15 4.43
N GLU A 40 7.51 6.96 3.51
CA GLU A 40 7.34 7.27 2.09
C GLU A 40 6.23 6.43 1.46
N ILE A 41 6.26 5.11 1.66
CA ILE A 41 5.22 4.23 1.11
C ILE A 41 3.86 4.51 1.74
N LYS A 42 3.78 4.77 3.04
CA LYS A 42 2.51 5.17 3.69
C LYS A 42 1.93 6.47 3.13
N GLN A 43 2.78 7.44 2.78
CA GLN A 43 2.33 8.68 2.13
C GLN A 43 1.78 8.41 0.73
N ILE A 44 2.47 7.57 -0.06
CA ILE A 44 2.03 7.18 -1.40
C ILE A 44 0.70 6.42 -1.35
N LEU A 45 0.54 5.49 -0.41
CA LEU A 45 -0.71 4.74 -0.19
C LEU A 45 -1.85 5.67 0.21
N GLY A 46 -1.60 6.63 1.12
CA GLY A 46 -2.60 7.62 1.54
C GLY A 46 -3.06 8.51 0.39
N ALA A 47 -2.14 8.91 -0.51
CA ALA A 47 -2.47 9.66 -1.72
C ALA A 47 -3.32 8.85 -2.72
N ALA A 48 -3.36 7.53 -2.60
CA ALA A 48 -4.21 6.63 -3.39
C ALA A 48 -5.46 6.17 -2.61
N GLU A 49 -5.83 6.88 -1.53
CA GLU A 49 -7.01 6.62 -0.71
C GLU A 49 -7.02 5.24 -0.02
N ILE A 50 -5.85 4.63 0.13
CA ILE A 50 -5.68 3.44 0.96
C ILE A 50 -5.50 3.93 2.41
N GLN A 51 -6.61 3.93 3.14
CA GLN A 51 -6.72 4.64 4.42
C GLN A 51 -6.02 3.93 5.58
N LYS A 52 -5.88 2.60 5.49
CA LYS A 52 -5.29 1.79 6.57
C LYS A 52 -4.26 0.81 6.04
N TYR A 53 -3.24 0.62 6.86
CA TYR A 53 -2.15 -0.31 6.63
C TYR A 53 -2.07 -1.27 7.82
N PHE A 54 -2.02 -2.57 7.55
CA PHE A 54 -1.92 -3.63 8.54
C PHE A 54 -0.72 -4.53 8.21
N ALA A 55 0.15 -4.77 9.19
CA ALA A 55 1.34 -5.61 9.03
C ALA A 55 1.05 -7.10 9.22
N SER A 56 -0.08 -7.44 9.85
CA SER A 56 -0.49 -8.82 10.10
C SER A 56 -2.01 -8.95 10.09
N THR A 57 -2.49 -10.17 9.87
CA THR A 57 -3.93 -10.51 9.94
C THR A 57 -4.49 -10.28 11.33
N LYS A 58 -3.68 -10.43 12.38
CA LYS A 58 -4.07 -10.12 13.76
C LYS A 58 -4.38 -8.64 13.91
N ASP A 59 -3.50 -7.76 13.45
CA ASP A 59 -3.73 -6.30 13.52
C ASP A 59 -4.97 -5.86 12.74
N PHE A 60 -5.33 -6.62 11.69
CA PHE A 60 -6.53 -6.37 10.89
C PHE A 60 -7.83 -6.81 11.57
N LEU A 61 -7.82 -7.97 12.23
CA LEU A 61 -9.01 -8.58 12.85
C LEU A 61 -9.27 -8.06 14.28
N GLY A 62 -8.26 -7.48 14.95
CA GLY A 62 -8.29 -7.10 16.36
C GLY A 62 -7.91 -8.25 17.29
#